data_AF-A0A928IH73-F1
#
_entry.id   AF-A0A928IH73-F1
#
_cell.length_a   1.000
_cell.length_b   1.000
_cell.length_c   1.000
_cell.angle_alpha   90.00
_cell.angle_beta   90.00
_cell.angle_gamma   90.00
#
_symmetry.space_group_name_H-M   'P 1'
#
loop_
_entity.id
_entity.type
_entity.pdbx_description
1 polymer ?
#
loop_
_entity_poly.entity_id
_entity_poly.type
_entity_poly.pdbx_seq_one_letter_code
_entity_poly.pdbx_strand_id
1 'polypeptide(L)'
;MRKNKFLKLFGCIFPVTLCFVLLASLFSPSAVALEENRTILAIGDSISTGYGLDDPETQCFVYGLLGEGGKVTNMAINGNTASGILSQIKDKNHEKKITVEHIKEADIVTITCGGNDMMAVLYSSIADEWNKNHQDDKIDGTQVLEKLAEMDFGMLLTVVNLFNPESESYVINSKTFEDALSEYAKNLKEITEYINSVNPSVAVIVSTQYNPYAEFKGTKLDIVYKGFEEGVSRLNKIINDNSFEGGYIVSDSKKLFDDSEGMGDYYNADEKTMNLDFHPTAEGHELLAESFANTISQLEYVEITVSSFFEGLDGAFSDEGVENLKYDVVRGKKVFATAKAVTGFTFDKDAEGTVLSAVADEGVILKMYYTRNTYKLGWHTYEDILFEEYKFGQPITAPKVKRKGYNFMSWDEQVPETMPAADITFVALWGKKKMNPLVVVIVLLLIASASISMWAYSKDKKKRS
;
A
#
# COMPACT_ATOMS: atom_id res chain seq x y z
N MET A 1 64.01 71.09 20.86
CA MET A 1 64.61 71.15 19.50
C MET A 1 64.32 69.86 18.75
N ARG A 2 63.83 69.98 17.50
CA ARG A 2 63.73 68.98 16.39
C ARG A 2 62.87 67.72 16.64
N LYS A 3 61.62 67.69 16.16
CA LYS A 3 61.09 67.31 14.81
C LYS A 3 61.09 65.80 14.50
N ASN A 4 59.87 65.25 14.49
CA ASN A 4 59.27 64.19 13.66
C ASN A 4 60.16 63.17 12.95
N LYS A 5 59.85 61.88 13.18
CA LYS A 5 59.70 60.88 12.11
C LYS A 5 58.64 59.82 12.46
N PHE A 6 57.62 59.72 11.60
CA PHE A 6 56.84 58.52 11.22
C PHE A 6 56.04 57.82 12.33
N LEU A 7 54.70 57.92 12.43
CA LEU A 7 53.66 57.68 11.42
C LEU A 7 53.90 56.38 10.63
N LYS A 8 53.50 55.23 11.21
CA LYS A 8 53.04 53.98 10.56
C LYS A 8 53.08 52.84 11.59
N LEU A 9 52.06 52.68 12.43
CA LEU A 9 51.66 51.37 12.99
C LEU A 9 50.31 51.37 13.74
N PHE A 10 49.33 52.16 13.30
CA PHE A 10 47.98 52.17 13.92
C PHE A 10 46.87 51.81 12.92
N GLY A 11 47.15 50.87 12.00
CA GLY A 11 46.27 50.62 10.86
C GLY A 11 46.02 49.17 10.47
N CYS A 12 46.29 48.17 11.33
CA CYS A 12 46.07 46.77 10.94
C CYS A 12 45.50 45.83 12.02
N ILE A 13 45.07 46.29 13.19
CA ILE A 13 44.56 45.40 14.26
C ILE A 13 43.06 45.63 14.56
N PHE A 14 42.39 46.50 13.80
CA PHE A 14 40.96 46.82 14.02
C PHE A 14 39.97 46.57 12.86
N PRO A 15 40.31 45.84 11.77
CA PRO A 15 39.28 45.30 10.89
C PRO A 15 39.22 43.76 10.81
N VAL A 16 40.07 43.01 11.53
CA VAL A 16 40.11 41.53 11.38
C VAL A 16 39.11 40.82 12.32
N THR A 17 38.76 41.42 13.45
CA THR A 17 37.78 40.85 14.40
C THR A 17 36.33 41.28 14.15
N LEU A 18 36.09 42.33 13.36
CA LEU A 18 34.73 42.76 12.98
C LEU A 18 34.20 42.01 11.74
N CYS A 19 35.08 41.52 10.87
CA CYS A 19 34.68 40.67 9.74
C CYS A 19 34.27 39.25 10.17
N PHE A 20 34.77 38.72 11.30
CA PHE A 20 34.37 37.39 11.76
C PHE A 20 33.03 37.36 12.50
N VAL A 21 32.55 38.49 13.02
CA VAL A 21 31.25 38.57 13.70
C VAL A 21 30.12 38.94 12.73
N LEU A 22 30.42 39.65 11.64
CA LEU A 22 29.45 39.96 10.57
C LEU A 22 29.28 38.84 9.52
N LEU A 23 30.16 37.83 9.49
CA LEU A 23 30.00 36.63 8.66
C LEU A 23 29.16 35.53 9.35
N ALA A 24 28.94 35.64 10.67
CA ALA A 24 28.08 34.71 11.43
C ALA A 24 26.59 35.12 11.45
N SER A 25 26.24 36.31 10.94
CA SER A 25 24.86 36.82 10.84
C SER A 25 24.31 36.80 9.41
N LEU A 26 24.96 36.09 8.48
CA LEU A 26 24.50 35.88 7.10
C LEU A 26 24.03 34.44 6.82
N PHE A 27 24.04 33.58 7.83
CA PHE A 27 23.23 32.37 7.80
C PHE A 27 21.83 32.73 8.29
N SER A 28 21.02 33.30 7.39
CA SER A 28 19.63 32.87 7.35
C SER A 28 19.67 31.33 7.27
N PRO A 29 18.75 30.58 7.89
CA PRO A 29 18.58 29.17 7.54
C PRO A 29 18.12 29.13 6.08
N SER A 30 19.08 29.18 5.15
CA SER A 30 18.84 28.90 3.75
C SER A 30 18.39 27.46 3.71
N ALA A 31 17.18 27.28 3.16
CA ALA A 31 16.53 26.01 2.89
C ALA A 31 17.54 24.88 2.75
N VAL A 32 17.39 23.85 3.59
CA VAL A 32 18.05 22.56 3.40
C VAL A 32 17.75 22.15 1.97
N ALA A 33 18.74 22.26 1.08
CA ALA A 33 18.60 21.82 -0.29
C ALA A 33 18.49 20.29 -0.27
N LEU A 34 17.24 19.80 -0.30
CA LEU A 34 16.90 18.40 -0.51
C LEU A 34 17.46 17.98 -1.87
N GLU A 35 18.11 16.81 -1.93
CA GLU A 35 18.73 16.28 -3.17
C GLU A 35 17.78 16.31 -4.39
N GLU A 36 18.38 16.52 -5.57
CA GLU A 36 17.73 16.83 -6.84
C GLU A 36 16.72 15.75 -7.32
N ASN A 37 15.54 16.19 -7.79
CA ASN A 37 14.49 15.42 -8.48
C ASN A 37 13.79 14.28 -7.71
N ARG A 38 13.19 14.56 -6.55
CA ARG A 38 12.29 13.60 -5.86
C ARG A 38 10.85 13.68 -6.34
N THR A 39 10.19 12.52 -6.39
CA THR A 39 8.74 12.40 -6.63
C THR A 39 8.02 12.11 -5.31
N ILE A 40 7.13 13.02 -4.92
CA ILE A 40 6.33 12.93 -3.70
C ILE A 40 4.89 12.57 -4.07
N LEU A 41 4.35 11.53 -3.45
CA LEU A 41 2.92 11.26 -3.42
C LEU A 41 2.37 11.71 -2.07
N ALA A 42 1.64 12.82 -2.06
CA ALA A 42 0.98 13.30 -0.86
C ALA A 42 -0.41 12.67 -0.73
N ILE A 43 -0.66 11.96 0.37
CA ILE A 43 -1.96 11.38 0.70
C ILE A 43 -2.36 11.92 2.07
N GLY A 44 -3.64 12.22 2.26
CA GLY A 44 -4.07 12.72 3.55
C GLY A 44 -5.37 13.48 3.51
N ASP A 45 -5.44 14.43 4.42
CA ASP A 45 -6.58 15.28 4.72
C ASP A 45 -6.39 16.74 4.25
N SER A 46 -7.15 17.66 4.85
CA SER A 46 -7.11 19.10 4.56
C SER A 46 -5.75 19.75 4.80
N ILE A 47 -4.91 19.16 5.66
CA ILE A 47 -3.55 19.65 5.90
C ILE A 47 -2.70 19.45 4.65
N SER A 48 -2.83 18.31 3.98
CA SER A 48 -2.07 18.06 2.75
C SER A 48 -2.67 18.78 1.53
N THR A 49 -3.94 19.18 1.56
CA THR A 49 -4.53 20.00 0.48
C THR A 49 -4.16 21.48 0.58
N GLY A 50 -3.76 21.96 1.78
CA GLY A 50 -3.55 23.38 2.04
C GLY A 50 -4.85 24.15 2.25
N TYR A 51 -5.87 23.51 2.83
CA TYR A 51 -7.15 24.14 3.10
C TYR A 51 -6.96 25.40 3.97
N GLY A 52 -7.60 26.51 3.56
CA GLY A 52 -7.54 27.77 4.29
C GLY A 52 -6.37 28.68 3.90
N LEU A 53 -5.42 28.20 3.09
CA LEU A 53 -4.31 29.01 2.57
C LEU A 53 -4.77 29.89 1.38
N ASP A 54 -4.18 31.08 1.29
CA ASP A 54 -4.42 32.01 0.18
C ASP A 54 -3.86 31.48 -1.14
N ASP A 55 -2.67 30.87 -1.09
CA ASP A 55 -2.01 30.23 -2.24
C ASP A 55 -1.44 28.86 -1.85
N PRO A 56 -2.26 27.80 -1.88
CA PRO A 56 -1.82 26.45 -1.51
C PRO A 56 -0.65 25.93 -2.34
N GLU A 57 -0.45 26.38 -3.59
CA GLU A 57 0.63 25.88 -4.45
C GLU A 57 2.01 26.34 -3.96
N THR A 58 2.08 27.47 -3.25
CA THR A 58 3.34 28.02 -2.72
C THR A 58 3.45 27.89 -1.21
N GLN A 59 2.32 27.85 -0.49
CA GLN A 59 2.29 27.85 0.97
C GLN A 59 2.10 26.46 1.58
N CYS A 60 1.47 25.52 0.87
CA CYS A 60 1.21 24.21 1.46
C CYS A 60 2.50 23.40 1.60
N PHE A 61 2.73 22.89 2.81
CA PHE A 61 3.95 22.18 3.20
C PHE A 61 4.42 21.12 2.18
N VAL A 62 3.50 20.37 1.55
CA VAL A 62 3.84 19.31 0.59
C VAL A 62 4.63 19.84 -0.63
N TYR A 63 4.36 21.06 -1.07
CA TYR A 63 5.10 21.69 -2.17
C TYR A 63 6.42 22.30 -1.69
N GLY A 64 6.50 22.69 -0.42
CA GLY A 64 7.75 23.12 0.23
C GLY A 64 8.79 22.01 0.37
N LEU A 65 8.40 20.73 0.22
CA LEU A 65 9.30 19.58 0.24
C LEU A 65 10.01 19.34 -1.11
N LEU A 66 9.71 20.13 -2.13
CA LEU A 66 10.30 19.98 -3.46
C LEU A 66 11.73 20.52 -3.50
N GLY A 67 12.68 19.66 -3.87
CA GLY A 67 13.96 20.10 -4.42
C GLY A 67 13.79 20.65 -5.85
N GLU A 68 14.84 21.27 -6.39
CA GLU A 68 14.83 21.73 -7.79
C GLU A 68 14.51 20.55 -8.73
N GLY A 69 13.48 20.71 -9.57
CA GLY A 69 13.00 19.69 -10.52
C GLY A 69 12.15 18.54 -9.93
N GLY A 70 11.85 18.55 -8.63
CA GLY A 70 10.95 17.56 -8.02
C GLY A 70 9.49 17.67 -8.47
N LYS A 71 8.71 16.60 -8.26
CA LYS A 71 7.28 16.51 -8.62
C LYS A 71 6.45 16.09 -7.42
N VAL A 72 5.36 16.81 -7.14
CA VAL A 72 4.33 16.39 -6.18
C VAL A 72 3.10 15.92 -6.94
N THR A 73 2.57 14.76 -6.54
CA THR A 73 1.23 14.30 -6.90
C THR A 73 0.38 14.30 -5.63
N ASN A 74 -0.52 15.28 -5.52
CA ASN A 74 -1.30 15.50 -4.32
C ASN A 74 -2.69 14.83 -4.40
N MET A 75 -2.81 13.70 -3.71
CA MET A 75 -4.01 12.87 -3.64
C MET A 75 -4.83 13.11 -2.36
N ALA A 76 -4.48 14.10 -1.54
CA ALA A 76 -5.21 14.40 -0.30
C ALA A 76 -6.63 14.94 -0.57
N ILE A 77 -7.55 14.76 0.38
CA ILE A 77 -8.95 15.20 0.30
C ILE A 77 -9.30 15.94 1.59
N ASN A 78 -10.04 17.05 1.53
CA ASN A 78 -10.47 17.76 2.74
C ASN A 78 -11.34 16.86 3.63
N GLY A 79 -11.09 16.87 4.95
CA GLY A 79 -11.86 16.09 5.91
C GLY A 79 -11.64 14.56 5.85
N ASN A 80 -10.65 14.09 5.07
CA ASN A 80 -10.39 12.67 4.88
C ASN A 80 -9.95 12.01 6.19
N THR A 81 -10.42 10.78 6.40
CA THR A 81 -10.03 9.89 7.51
C THR A 81 -9.08 8.81 7.01
N ALA A 82 -8.51 8.01 7.91
CA ALA A 82 -7.73 6.83 7.49
C ALA A 82 -8.60 5.83 6.68
N SER A 83 -9.89 5.68 7.00
CA SER A 83 -10.82 4.85 6.21
C SER A 83 -11.11 5.43 4.82
N GLY A 84 -11.16 6.76 4.70
CA GLY A 84 -11.31 7.44 3.41
C GLY A 84 -10.09 7.26 2.51
N ILE A 85 -8.87 7.34 3.06
CA ILE A 85 -7.63 7.00 2.33
C ILE A 85 -7.65 5.56 1.83
N LEU A 86 -8.06 4.60 2.66
CA LEU A 86 -8.22 3.20 2.21
C LEU A 86 -9.22 3.07 1.06
N SER A 87 -10.30 3.86 1.09
CA SER A 87 -11.28 3.88 0.01
C SER A 87 -10.66 4.41 -1.29
N GLN A 88 -9.84 5.47 -1.22
CA GLN A 88 -9.08 5.96 -2.38
C GLN A 88 -8.14 4.90 -2.97
N ILE A 89 -7.60 3.99 -2.15
CA ILE A 89 -6.73 2.90 -2.59
C ILE A 89 -7.52 1.73 -3.19
N LYS A 90 -8.58 1.29 -2.49
CA LYS A 90 -9.25 0.00 -2.76
C LYS A 90 -10.41 0.12 -3.72
N ASP A 91 -11.17 1.22 -3.67
CA ASP A 91 -12.32 1.39 -4.54
C ASP A 91 -11.87 1.82 -5.94
N LYS A 92 -12.14 0.95 -6.93
CA LYS A 92 -11.78 1.19 -8.32
C LYS A 92 -12.56 2.36 -8.94
N ASN A 93 -13.70 2.72 -8.37
CA ASN A 93 -14.59 3.79 -8.85
C ASN A 93 -14.44 5.09 -8.05
N HIS A 94 -13.53 5.15 -7.08
CA HIS A 94 -13.31 6.36 -6.31
C HIS A 94 -12.86 7.51 -7.23
N GLU A 95 -13.46 8.69 -7.07
CA GLU A 95 -13.20 9.85 -7.94
C GLU A 95 -11.72 10.27 -7.91
N LYS A 96 -11.15 10.40 -6.70
CA LYS A 96 -9.73 10.69 -6.47
C LYS A 96 -8.92 9.44 -6.08
N LYS A 97 -9.01 8.39 -6.90
CA LYS A 97 -8.36 7.09 -6.65
C LYS A 97 -6.83 7.17 -6.66
N ILE A 98 -6.19 6.56 -5.68
CA ILE A 98 -4.74 6.33 -5.64
C ILE A 98 -4.43 5.05 -6.44
N THR A 99 -3.68 5.18 -7.52
CA THR A 99 -3.35 4.07 -8.42
C THR A 99 -2.05 3.39 -8.02
N VAL A 100 -1.80 2.21 -8.59
CA VAL A 100 -0.53 1.49 -8.45
C VAL A 100 0.62 2.32 -9.05
N GLU A 101 0.36 3.03 -10.15
CA GLU A 101 1.32 3.91 -10.82
C GLU A 101 1.73 5.07 -9.92
N HIS A 102 0.78 5.74 -9.23
CA HIS A 102 1.12 6.80 -8.28
C HIS A 102 2.12 6.32 -7.21
N ILE A 103 1.92 5.12 -6.67
CA ILE A 103 2.78 4.57 -5.61
C ILE A 103 4.13 4.10 -6.17
N LYS A 104 4.16 3.52 -7.37
CA LYS A 104 5.41 3.06 -8.03
C LYS A 104 6.33 4.21 -8.44
N GLU A 105 5.77 5.35 -8.82
CA GLU A 105 6.53 6.54 -9.22
C GLU A 105 7.07 7.33 -8.02
N ALA A 106 6.52 7.13 -6.82
CA ALA A 106 6.89 7.89 -5.64
C ALA A 106 8.20 7.40 -5.01
N ASP A 107 9.10 8.34 -4.70
CA ASP A 107 10.24 8.11 -3.81
C ASP A 107 9.82 8.25 -2.35
N ILE A 108 8.90 9.19 -2.09
CA ILE A 108 8.37 9.51 -0.78
C ILE A 108 6.84 9.53 -0.84
N VAL A 109 6.20 8.94 0.16
CA VAL A 109 4.77 9.11 0.44
C VAL A 109 4.62 9.85 1.75
N THR A 110 3.98 11.02 1.73
CA THR A 110 3.61 11.74 2.96
C THR A 110 2.18 11.40 3.35
N ILE A 111 1.93 11.19 4.64
CA ILE A 111 0.61 10.89 5.19
C ILE A 111 0.28 11.88 6.32
N THR A 112 -0.76 12.69 6.12
CA THR A 112 -1.44 13.46 7.18
C THR A 112 -2.86 12.94 7.36
N CYS A 113 -3.14 12.26 8.47
CA CYS A 113 -4.49 11.78 8.80
C CYS A 113 -4.60 11.40 10.28
N GLY A 114 -5.84 11.24 10.75
CA GLY A 114 -6.16 10.84 12.13
C GLY A 114 -6.88 11.94 12.91
N GLY A 115 -6.61 13.21 12.61
CA GLY A 115 -7.37 14.34 13.18
C GLY A 115 -8.87 14.20 12.90
N ASN A 116 -9.26 13.92 11.66
CA ASN A 116 -10.67 13.74 11.31
C ASN A 116 -11.30 12.48 11.91
N ASP A 117 -10.54 11.40 12.08
CA ASP A 117 -10.99 10.19 12.78
C ASP A 117 -11.36 10.53 14.25
N MET A 118 -10.57 11.38 14.90
CA MET A 118 -10.84 11.91 16.25
C MET A 118 -12.03 12.90 16.26
N MET A 119 -12.04 13.85 15.32
CA MET A 119 -13.07 14.90 15.25
C MET A 119 -14.46 14.35 14.94
N ALA A 120 -14.57 13.29 14.13
CA ALA A 120 -15.85 12.62 13.87
C ALA A 120 -16.50 12.11 15.17
N VAL A 121 -15.71 11.51 16.06
CA VAL A 121 -16.19 11.08 17.39
C VAL A 121 -16.63 12.27 18.22
N LEU A 122 -15.82 13.35 18.25
CA LEU A 122 -16.14 14.55 19.00
C LEU A 122 -17.48 15.15 18.54
N TYR A 123 -17.68 15.36 17.24
CA TYR A 123 -18.92 15.93 16.72
C TYR A 123 -20.12 15.02 16.98
N SER A 124 -19.99 13.72 16.78
CA SER A 124 -21.08 12.78 17.13
C SER A 124 -21.42 12.83 18.63
N SER A 125 -20.42 12.94 19.50
CA SER A 125 -20.61 13.00 20.95
C SER A 125 -21.24 14.33 21.41
N ILE A 126 -20.88 15.45 20.76
CA ILE A 126 -21.52 16.75 20.98
C ILE A 126 -23.00 16.69 20.58
N ALA A 127 -23.30 16.15 19.40
CA ALA A 127 -24.68 16.01 18.94
C ALA A 127 -25.50 15.13 19.89
N ASP A 128 -24.97 13.97 20.30
CA ASP A 128 -25.64 13.06 21.22
C ASP A 128 -25.93 13.71 22.58
N GLU A 129 -24.95 14.42 23.16
CA GLU A 129 -25.11 15.12 24.43
C GLU A 129 -26.10 16.29 24.32
N TRP A 130 -26.02 17.08 23.25
CA TRP A 130 -26.95 18.16 22.95
C TRP A 130 -28.41 17.66 22.85
N ASN A 131 -28.60 16.57 22.10
CA ASN A 131 -29.91 15.99 21.82
C ASN A 131 -30.61 15.41 23.05
N LYS A 132 -29.89 15.11 24.15
CA LYS A 132 -30.50 14.69 25.43
C LYS A 132 -31.49 15.72 25.97
N ASN A 133 -31.20 17.00 25.77
CA ASN A 133 -32.00 18.12 26.27
C ASN A 133 -32.78 18.87 25.18
N HIS A 134 -32.60 18.51 23.90
CA HIS A 134 -33.22 19.17 22.75
C HIS A 134 -34.00 18.16 21.88
N GLN A 135 -35.12 17.65 22.39
CA GLN A 135 -35.87 16.59 21.70
C GLN A 135 -36.56 17.05 20.41
N ASP A 136 -36.92 18.34 20.32
CA ASP A 136 -37.64 18.93 19.19
C ASP A 136 -36.74 19.61 18.14
N ASP A 137 -35.44 19.79 18.44
CA ASP A 137 -34.43 20.39 17.55
C ASP A 137 -33.13 19.58 17.59
N LYS A 138 -33.23 18.32 17.16
CA LYS A 138 -32.09 17.41 17.14
C LYS A 138 -31.14 17.75 16.01
N ILE A 139 -29.85 17.61 16.30
CA ILE A 139 -28.77 17.76 15.33
C ILE A 139 -28.01 16.45 15.16
N ASP A 140 -27.30 16.29 14.05
CA ASP A 140 -26.26 15.27 13.91
C ASP A 140 -24.86 15.89 13.92
N GLY A 141 -23.82 15.05 13.87
CA GLY A 141 -22.43 15.50 13.91
C GLY A 141 -22.03 16.44 12.77
N THR A 142 -22.72 16.40 11.62
CA THR A 142 -22.42 17.30 10.49
C THR A 142 -22.92 18.73 10.74
N GLN A 143 -23.96 18.87 11.57
CA GLN A 143 -24.58 20.15 11.91
C GLN A 143 -23.94 20.83 13.13
N VAL A 144 -23.06 20.14 13.86
CA VAL A 144 -22.41 20.68 15.07
C VAL A 144 -21.58 21.93 14.75
N LEU A 145 -20.84 21.93 13.64
CA LEU A 145 -20.01 23.07 13.26
C LEU A 145 -20.84 24.32 12.95
N GLU A 146 -21.97 24.17 12.26
CA GLU A 146 -22.89 25.27 11.96
C GLU A 146 -23.42 25.91 13.25
N LYS A 147 -23.84 25.07 14.21
CA LYS A 147 -24.36 25.52 15.51
C LYS A 147 -23.26 26.15 16.40
N LEU A 148 -22.03 25.63 16.36
CA LEU A 148 -20.90 26.25 17.05
C LEU A 148 -20.57 27.63 16.46
N ALA A 149 -20.68 27.80 15.14
CA ALA A 149 -20.48 29.08 14.47
C ALA A 149 -21.56 30.12 14.81
N GLU A 150 -22.77 29.68 15.19
CA GLU A 150 -23.84 30.55 15.71
C GLU A 150 -23.55 31.08 17.15
N MET A 151 -22.44 30.67 17.76
CA MET A 151 -22.04 31.02 19.13
C MET A 151 -23.10 30.67 20.18
N ASP A 152 -23.80 29.54 20.00
CA ASP A 152 -24.76 29.07 20.99
C ASP A 152 -24.05 28.72 22.31
N PHE A 153 -24.40 29.43 23.38
CA PHE A 153 -23.77 29.25 24.70
C PHE A 153 -24.05 27.88 25.31
N GLY A 154 -25.23 27.30 25.03
CA GLY A 154 -25.56 25.95 25.46
C GLY A 154 -24.62 24.93 24.82
N MET A 155 -24.34 25.09 23.53
CA MET A 155 -23.48 24.18 22.79
C MET A 155 -22.04 24.28 23.26
N LEU A 156 -21.56 25.49 23.52
CA LEU A 156 -20.25 25.70 24.13
C LEU A 156 -20.14 25.00 25.50
N LEU A 157 -21.21 25.07 26.31
CA LEU A 157 -21.26 24.36 27.59
C LEU A 157 -21.25 22.84 27.42
N THR A 158 -21.94 22.31 26.39
CA THR A 158 -21.88 20.88 26.02
C THR A 158 -20.45 20.46 25.69
N VAL A 159 -19.73 21.23 24.87
CA VAL A 159 -18.32 20.97 24.53
C VAL A 159 -17.45 20.96 25.78
N VAL A 160 -17.56 21.98 26.63
CA VAL A 160 -16.81 22.08 27.89
C VAL A 160 -17.08 20.87 28.80
N ASN A 161 -18.33 20.42 28.89
CA ASN A 161 -18.70 19.26 29.70
C ASN A 161 -18.14 17.94 29.15
N LEU A 162 -18.06 17.79 27.82
CA LEU A 162 -17.47 16.61 27.18
C LEU A 162 -15.96 16.51 27.39
N PHE A 163 -15.28 17.64 27.62
CA PHE A 163 -13.86 17.66 27.95
C PHE A 163 -13.56 17.67 29.45
N ASN A 164 -14.58 17.61 30.30
CA ASN A 164 -14.39 17.53 31.75
C ASN A 164 -14.09 16.08 32.18
N PRO A 165 -12.89 15.77 32.73
CA PRO A 165 -12.56 14.41 33.16
C PRO A 165 -13.42 13.89 34.31
N GLU A 166 -14.08 14.78 35.05
CA GLU A 166 -15.04 14.42 36.11
C GLU A 166 -16.45 14.13 35.58
N SER A 167 -16.71 14.40 34.30
CA SER A 167 -18.00 14.17 33.66
C SER A 167 -18.19 12.70 33.26
N GLU A 168 -19.39 12.16 33.46
CA GLU A 168 -19.77 10.85 32.92
C GLU A 168 -19.76 10.82 31.39
N SER A 169 -19.86 12.00 30.75
CA SER A 169 -19.79 12.17 29.31
C SER A 169 -18.37 12.50 28.81
N TYR A 170 -17.31 12.28 29.61
CA TYR A 170 -15.95 12.60 29.18
C TYR A 170 -15.55 11.86 27.89
N VAL A 171 -15.45 12.60 26.78
CA VAL A 171 -15.37 12.02 25.43
C VAL A 171 -14.08 11.26 25.20
N ILE A 172 -12.96 11.74 25.75
CA ILE A 172 -11.64 11.13 25.52
C ILE A 172 -11.56 9.74 26.14
N ASN A 173 -12.23 9.48 27.27
CA ASN A 173 -12.27 8.15 27.90
C ASN A 173 -13.48 7.30 27.46
N SER A 174 -14.20 7.72 26.41
CA SER A 174 -15.37 7.00 25.92
C SER A 174 -14.98 5.77 25.10
N LYS A 175 -15.85 4.76 25.09
CA LYS A 175 -15.67 3.55 24.27
C LYS A 175 -15.60 3.86 22.77
N THR A 176 -16.38 4.84 22.31
CA THR A 176 -16.43 5.31 20.92
C THR A 176 -15.10 5.95 20.51
N PHE A 177 -14.45 6.69 21.40
CA PHE A 177 -13.13 7.24 21.16
C PHE A 177 -12.06 6.14 21.05
N GLU A 178 -12.10 5.14 21.94
CA GLU A 178 -11.21 3.97 21.84
C GLU A 178 -11.40 3.18 20.55
N ASP A 179 -12.66 3.02 20.11
CA ASP A 179 -12.97 2.34 18.85
C ASP A 179 -12.43 3.10 17.65
N ALA A 180 -12.58 4.42 17.61
CA ALA A 180 -12.04 5.24 16.53
C ALA A 180 -10.51 5.19 16.46
N LEU A 181 -9.84 5.22 17.62
CA LEU A 181 -8.38 5.05 17.67
C LEU A 181 -7.94 3.66 17.19
N SER A 182 -8.69 2.61 17.54
CA SER A 182 -8.43 1.24 17.10
C SER A 182 -8.66 1.07 15.60
N GLU A 183 -9.72 1.68 15.07
CA GLU A 183 -10.03 1.70 13.64
C GLU A 183 -8.97 2.49 12.85
N TYR A 184 -8.55 3.66 13.35
CA TYR A 184 -7.43 4.42 12.78
C TYR A 184 -6.17 3.57 12.69
N ALA A 185 -5.76 2.91 13.79
CA ALA A 185 -4.56 2.08 13.82
C ALA A 185 -4.62 0.95 12.78
N LYS A 186 -5.76 0.26 12.69
CA LYS A 186 -6.01 -0.78 11.70
C LYS A 186 -5.91 -0.22 10.28
N ASN A 187 -6.55 0.92 10.02
CA ASN A 187 -6.58 1.51 8.69
C ASN A 187 -5.20 1.99 8.26
N LEU A 188 -4.44 2.66 9.14
CA LEU A 188 -3.07 3.08 8.88
C LEU A 188 -2.15 1.90 8.56
N LYS A 189 -2.29 0.78 9.30
CA LYS A 189 -1.57 -0.47 9.00
C LYS A 189 -1.91 -0.98 7.59
N GLU A 190 -3.18 -1.06 7.22
CA GLU A 190 -3.59 -1.52 5.89
C GLU A 190 -3.10 -0.59 4.76
N ILE A 191 -3.10 0.74 4.98
CA ILE A 191 -2.58 1.74 4.03
C ILE A 191 -1.09 1.50 3.80
N THR A 192 -0.32 1.45 4.88
CA THR A 192 1.14 1.35 4.83
C THR A 192 1.60 -0.02 4.30
N GLU A 193 0.93 -1.11 4.68
CA GLU A 193 1.16 -2.44 4.10
C GLU A 193 0.91 -2.46 2.58
N TYR A 194 -0.18 -1.85 2.12
CA TYR A 194 -0.46 -1.78 0.69
C TYR A 194 0.61 -0.98 -0.06
N ILE A 195 0.95 0.22 0.43
CA ILE A 195 1.97 1.08 -0.19
C ILE A 195 3.31 0.36 -0.28
N ASN A 196 3.78 -0.22 0.83
CA ASN A 196 5.04 -0.97 0.87
C ASN A 196 5.02 -2.21 -0.02
N SER A 197 3.86 -2.88 -0.18
CA SER A 197 3.74 -4.03 -1.09
C SER A 197 3.85 -3.66 -2.57
N VAL A 198 3.40 -2.45 -2.93
CA VAL A 198 3.43 -1.93 -4.31
C VAL A 198 4.81 -1.38 -4.64
N ASN A 199 5.42 -0.65 -3.71
CA ASN A 199 6.75 -0.06 -3.85
C ASN A 199 7.57 -0.27 -2.56
N PRO A 200 8.38 -1.34 -2.48
CA PRO A 200 9.20 -1.60 -1.29
C PRO A 200 10.26 -0.52 -1.02
N SER A 201 10.67 0.22 -2.05
CA SER A 201 11.70 1.26 -1.96
C SER A 201 11.19 2.62 -1.46
N VAL A 202 9.87 2.78 -1.37
CA VAL A 202 9.28 4.06 -0.97
C VAL A 202 9.52 4.37 0.52
N ALA A 203 9.88 5.63 0.79
CA ALA A 203 9.88 6.17 2.14
C ALA A 203 8.45 6.63 2.49
N VAL A 204 7.75 5.88 3.34
CA VAL A 204 6.44 6.29 3.87
C VAL A 204 6.67 7.11 5.14
N ILE A 205 6.20 8.35 5.17
CA ILE A 205 6.38 9.29 6.28
C ILE A 205 5.00 9.72 6.80
N VAL A 206 4.73 9.45 8.06
CA VAL A 206 3.45 9.76 8.74
C VAL A 206 3.69 10.89 9.74
N SER A 207 2.87 11.94 9.68
CA SER A 207 2.96 13.07 10.61
C SER A 207 2.25 12.77 11.93
N THR A 208 2.89 13.12 13.06
CA THR A 208 2.16 13.34 14.32
C THR A 208 1.21 14.53 14.18
N GLN A 209 0.15 14.55 14.97
CA GLN A 209 -0.86 15.61 15.04
C GLN A 209 -0.47 16.64 16.09
N TYR A 210 -0.62 17.94 15.77
CA TYR A 210 -0.42 19.03 16.72
C TYR A 210 -1.73 19.34 17.46
N ASN A 211 -1.62 20.08 18.58
CA ASN A 211 -2.79 20.62 19.27
C ASN A 211 -3.04 22.07 18.80
N PRO A 212 -4.14 22.34 18.07
CA PRO A 212 -4.42 23.67 17.52
C PRO A 212 -4.88 24.68 18.59
N TYR A 213 -5.13 24.26 19.84
CA TYR A 213 -5.71 25.14 20.87
C TYR A 213 -4.70 25.58 21.91
N ALA A 214 -3.41 25.71 21.58
CA ALA A 214 -2.39 26.03 22.58
C ALA A 214 -2.61 27.41 23.23
N GLU A 215 -3.23 28.37 22.53
CA GLU A 215 -3.63 29.67 23.10
C GLU A 215 -4.70 29.56 24.19
N PHE A 216 -5.46 28.47 24.24
CA PHE A 216 -6.55 28.28 25.21
C PHE A 216 -5.98 27.85 26.57
N LYS A 217 -4.69 27.53 26.64
CA LYS A 217 -3.99 27.14 27.86
C LYS A 217 -4.03 28.27 28.89
N GLY A 218 -4.52 27.93 30.08
CA GLY A 218 -4.68 28.90 31.18
C GLY A 218 -5.81 29.90 31.01
N THR A 219 -6.61 29.82 29.94
CA THR A 219 -7.82 30.63 29.75
C THR A 219 -9.05 29.94 30.33
N LYS A 220 -10.24 30.51 30.12
CA LYS A 220 -11.51 29.85 30.52
C LYS A 220 -11.79 28.58 29.70
N LEU A 221 -11.14 28.41 28.55
CA LEU A 221 -11.25 27.24 27.67
C LEU A 221 -10.08 26.26 27.85
N ASP A 222 -9.28 26.39 28.91
CA ASP A 222 -8.16 25.50 29.22
C ASP A 222 -8.54 24.01 29.28
N ILE A 223 -9.80 23.72 29.63
CA ILE A 223 -10.36 22.37 29.62
C ILE A 223 -10.45 21.77 28.21
N VAL A 224 -10.75 22.60 27.20
CA VAL A 224 -10.76 22.20 25.78
C VAL A 224 -9.34 21.92 25.33
N TYR A 225 -8.38 22.81 25.64
CA TYR A 225 -6.96 22.59 25.34
C TYR A 225 -6.46 21.27 25.93
N LYS A 226 -6.71 21.01 27.22
CA LYS A 226 -6.29 19.78 27.90
C LYS A 226 -6.92 18.53 27.30
N GLY A 227 -8.20 18.58 26.97
CA GLY A 227 -8.90 17.47 26.35
C GLY A 227 -8.35 17.12 24.96
N PHE A 228 -8.10 18.15 24.13
CA PHE A 228 -7.43 17.96 22.85
C PHE A 228 -5.99 17.46 23.01
N GLU A 229 -5.24 17.97 23.98
CA GLU A 229 -3.88 17.51 24.27
C GLU A 229 -3.84 16.02 24.61
N GLU A 230 -4.79 15.55 25.44
CA GLU A 230 -4.91 14.14 25.79
C GLU A 230 -5.27 13.29 24.57
N GLY A 231 -6.26 13.71 23.78
CA GLY A 231 -6.69 12.99 22.57
C GLY A 231 -5.58 12.90 21.52
N VAL A 232 -4.93 14.03 21.20
CA VAL A 232 -3.79 14.12 20.29
C VAL A 232 -2.63 13.28 20.78
N SER A 233 -2.30 13.32 22.07
CA SER A 233 -1.22 12.50 22.64
C SER A 233 -1.47 11.01 22.46
N ARG A 234 -2.72 10.55 22.60
CA ARG A 234 -3.09 9.14 22.41
C ARG A 234 -3.04 8.71 20.94
N LEU A 235 -3.51 9.56 20.03
CA LEU A 235 -3.38 9.32 18.59
C LEU A 235 -1.91 9.27 18.16
N ASN A 236 -1.09 10.21 18.63
CA ASN A 236 0.35 10.23 18.35
C ASN A 236 1.08 9.04 18.96
N LYS A 237 0.64 8.55 20.13
CA LYS A 237 1.16 7.31 20.69
C LYS A 237 0.91 6.13 19.75
N ILE A 238 -0.27 6.04 19.15
CA ILE A 238 -0.59 5.00 18.15
C ILE A 238 0.30 5.13 16.92
N ILE A 239 0.50 6.34 16.40
CA ILE A 239 1.40 6.58 15.25
C ILE A 239 2.83 6.14 15.60
N ASN A 240 3.34 6.50 16.78
CA ASN A 240 4.69 6.12 17.17
C ASN A 240 4.85 4.62 17.41
N ASP A 241 3.96 4.01 18.21
CA ASP A 241 4.03 2.60 18.58
C ASP A 241 3.91 1.66 17.38
N ASN A 242 3.17 2.07 16.34
CA ASN A 242 2.95 1.24 15.14
C ASN A 242 3.92 1.53 14.00
N SER A 243 4.83 2.50 14.12
CA SER A 243 5.76 2.91 13.05
C SER A 243 6.64 1.77 12.53
N PHE A 244 7.25 1.02 13.46
CA PHE A 244 8.10 -0.11 13.11
C PHE A 244 7.30 -1.23 12.43
N GLU A 245 6.20 -1.68 13.02
CA GLU A 245 5.37 -2.75 12.46
C GLU A 245 4.64 -2.35 11.18
N GLY A 246 4.33 -1.07 10.98
CA GLY A 246 3.74 -0.54 9.75
C GLY A 246 4.77 -0.25 8.65
N GLY A 247 6.06 -0.31 8.95
CA GLY A 247 7.10 0.02 7.98
C GLY A 247 6.99 1.48 7.50
N TYR A 248 6.84 2.42 8.41
CA TYR A 248 6.85 3.85 8.10
C TYR A 248 7.71 4.62 9.11
N ILE A 249 7.97 5.88 8.78
CA ILE A 249 8.83 6.78 9.54
C ILE A 249 7.93 7.90 10.06
N VAL A 250 8.18 8.32 11.30
CA VAL A 250 7.38 9.37 11.93
C VAL A 250 8.04 10.73 11.68
N SER A 251 7.26 11.67 11.15
CA SER A 251 7.56 13.10 11.14
C SER A 251 6.91 13.72 12.38
N ASP A 252 7.72 14.16 13.34
CA ASP A 252 7.23 14.63 14.65
C ASP A 252 6.84 16.12 14.61
N SER A 253 5.81 16.41 13.81
CA SER A 253 5.28 17.77 13.65
C SER A 253 4.79 18.34 14.96
N LYS A 254 4.16 17.53 15.84
CA LYS A 254 3.71 17.98 17.16
C LYS A 254 4.82 18.67 17.93
N LYS A 255 6.02 18.08 17.94
CA LYS A 255 7.17 18.64 18.66
C LYS A 255 7.55 20.04 18.17
N LEU A 256 7.54 20.28 16.85
CA LEU A 256 7.86 21.62 16.32
C LEU A 256 6.80 22.66 16.71
N PHE A 257 5.52 22.28 16.69
CA PHE A 257 4.45 23.17 17.17
C PHE A 257 4.60 23.46 18.68
N ASP A 258 4.89 22.45 19.50
CA ASP A 258 5.06 22.60 20.96
C ASP A 258 6.28 23.46 21.34
N ASP A 259 7.38 23.34 20.60
CA ASP A 259 8.64 24.05 20.85
C ASP A 259 8.61 25.50 20.35
N SER A 260 7.62 25.88 19.54
CA SER A 260 7.53 27.21 18.93
C SER A 260 7.07 28.29 19.93
N GLU A 261 7.75 29.45 19.93
CA GLU A 261 7.46 30.55 20.86
C GLU A 261 6.25 31.42 20.43
N GLY A 262 5.70 31.21 19.23
CA GLY A 262 4.64 32.01 18.59
C GLY A 262 3.24 31.40 18.68
N MET A 263 2.79 31.02 19.88
CA MET A 263 1.43 30.49 20.08
C MET A 263 0.39 31.47 19.53
N GLY A 264 -0.35 31.04 18.49
CA GLY A 264 -1.37 31.86 17.80
C GLY A 264 -1.12 32.13 16.32
N ASP A 265 0.14 32.14 15.88
CA ASP A 265 0.47 32.46 14.48
C ASP A 265 0.46 31.22 13.57
N TYR A 266 0.45 30.00 14.12
CA TYR A 266 0.61 28.74 13.38
C TYR A 266 -0.69 28.02 13.06
N TYR A 267 -1.82 28.46 13.62
CA TYR A 267 -3.13 27.85 13.43
C TYR A 267 -4.21 28.92 13.54
N ASN A 268 -5.35 28.68 12.89
CA ASN A 268 -6.41 29.67 12.80
C ASN A 268 -7.21 29.82 14.12
N ALA A 269 -7.11 28.86 15.04
CA ALA A 269 -7.85 28.86 16.29
C ALA A 269 -7.39 30.00 17.21
N ASP A 270 -8.34 30.80 17.67
CA ASP A 270 -8.09 32.00 18.49
C ASP A 270 -9.18 32.14 19.55
N GLU A 271 -8.76 32.25 20.82
CA GLU A 271 -9.67 32.27 21.97
C GLU A 271 -10.50 33.55 22.04
N LYS A 272 -9.92 34.69 21.64
CA LYS A 272 -10.52 36.02 21.80
C LYS A 272 -11.67 36.24 20.83
N THR A 273 -11.52 35.73 19.63
CA THR A 273 -12.48 35.76 18.54
C THR A 273 -13.41 34.54 18.59
N MET A 274 -13.15 33.58 19.48
CA MET A 274 -13.83 32.28 19.54
C MET A 274 -13.75 31.50 18.22
N ASN A 275 -12.65 31.68 17.47
CA ASN A 275 -12.41 30.91 16.27
C ASN A 275 -11.94 29.50 16.65
N LEU A 276 -12.67 28.48 16.20
CA LEU A 276 -12.38 27.06 16.47
C LEU A 276 -11.77 26.35 15.25
N ASP A 277 -11.34 27.09 14.25
CA ASP A 277 -10.69 26.53 13.08
C ASP A 277 -9.32 25.94 13.43
N PHE A 278 -9.21 24.61 13.37
CA PHE A 278 -8.02 23.87 13.75
C PHE A 278 -6.93 23.84 12.65
N HIS A 279 -7.21 24.37 11.47
CA HIS A 279 -6.26 24.33 10.35
C HIS A 279 -5.04 25.23 10.61
N PRO A 280 -3.86 24.84 10.12
CA PRO A 280 -2.66 25.63 10.27
C PRO A 280 -2.69 26.84 9.33
N THR A 281 -2.04 27.92 9.73
CA THR A 281 -1.76 29.08 8.87
C THR A 281 -0.63 28.75 7.88
N ALA A 282 -0.27 29.71 7.01
CA ALA A 282 0.91 29.57 6.16
C ALA A 282 2.18 29.29 6.98
N GLU A 283 2.38 30.00 8.09
CA GLU A 283 3.49 29.80 9.03
C GLU A 283 3.41 28.42 9.70
N GLY A 284 2.22 27.92 10.01
CA GLY A 284 2.04 26.54 10.48
C GLY A 284 2.42 25.50 9.44
N HIS A 285 2.14 25.76 8.17
CA HIS A 285 2.61 24.93 7.06
C HIS A 285 4.13 25.00 6.86
N GLU A 286 4.80 26.11 7.19
CA GLU A 286 6.26 26.18 7.22
C GLU A 286 6.84 25.23 8.29
N LEU A 287 6.25 25.17 9.50
CA LEU A 287 6.64 24.21 10.54
C LEU A 287 6.42 22.76 10.10
N LEU A 288 5.31 22.47 9.42
CA LEU A 288 5.06 21.15 8.84
C LEU A 288 6.13 20.81 7.79
N ALA A 289 6.47 21.76 6.92
CA ALA A 289 7.49 21.55 5.89
C ALA A 289 8.86 21.29 6.53
N GLU A 290 9.23 22.04 7.57
CA GLU A 290 10.44 21.83 8.35
C GLU A 290 10.47 20.44 9.00
N SER A 291 9.36 20.01 9.61
CA SER A 291 9.24 18.68 10.24
C SER A 291 9.56 17.57 9.25
N PHE A 292 8.87 17.58 8.11
CA PHE A 292 9.07 16.59 7.06
C PHE A 292 10.47 16.70 6.43
N ALA A 293 10.97 17.90 6.15
CA ALA A 293 12.31 18.10 5.59
C ALA A 293 13.40 17.56 6.53
N ASN A 294 13.27 17.80 7.84
CA ASN A 294 14.17 17.26 8.85
C ASN A 294 14.15 15.73 8.84
N THR A 295 12.96 15.10 8.84
CA THR A 295 12.84 13.63 8.73
C THR A 295 13.46 13.10 7.44
N ILE A 296 13.17 13.76 6.31
CA ILE A 296 13.65 13.36 4.99
C ILE A 296 15.19 13.46 4.88
N SER A 297 15.79 14.49 5.48
CA SER A 297 17.24 14.71 5.47
C SER A 297 18.04 13.66 6.24
N GLN A 298 17.37 12.93 7.15
CA GLN A 298 17.96 11.89 8.00
C GLN A 298 17.79 10.48 7.42
N LEU A 299 17.16 10.35 6.25
CA LEU A 299 16.96 9.05 5.61
C LEU A 299 18.29 8.49 5.11
N GLU A 300 18.64 7.32 5.62
CA GLU A 300 19.73 6.50 5.11
C GLU A 300 19.15 5.31 4.35
N TYR A 301 19.68 5.02 3.17
CA TYR A 301 19.20 3.92 2.32
C TYR A 301 20.20 2.75 2.32
N VAL A 302 19.66 1.53 2.27
CA VAL A 302 20.40 0.27 2.13
C VAL A 302 19.75 -0.61 1.06
N GLU A 303 20.57 -1.35 0.33
CA GLU A 303 20.07 -2.36 -0.62
C GLU A 303 19.70 -3.64 0.13
N ILE A 304 18.47 -4.12 -0.10
CA ILE A 304 18.02 -5.46 0.31
C ILE A 304 17.71 -6.30 -0.92
N THR A 305 17.71 -7.63 -0.75
CA THR A 305 17.29 -8.57 -1.81
C THR A 305 16.04 -9.33 -1.39
N VAL A 306 15.08 -9.46 -2.31
CA VAL A 306 13.96 -10.41 -2.21
C VAL A 306 14.22 -11.53 -3.22
N SER A 307 14.43 -12.74 -2.70
CA SER A 307 14.70 -13.94 -3.49
C SER A 307 13.46 -14.83 -3.56
N SER A 308 13.00 -15.14 -4.78
CA SER A 308 11.90 -16.08 -5.03
C SER A 308 12.45 -17.40 -5.56
N PHE A 309 12.21 -18.47 -4.80
CA PHE A 309 12.61 -19.84 -5.11
C PHE A 309 11.43 -20.62 -5.68
N PHE A 310 11.63 -21.34 -6.78
CA PHE A 310 10.60 -22.09 -7.47
C PHE A 310 10.88 -23.59 -7.39
N GLU A 311 9.86 -24.38 -7.02
CA GLU A 311 9.98 -25.83 -6.93
C GLU A 311 10.27 -26.43 -8.32
N GLY A 312 11.23 -27.34 -8.38
CA GLY A 312 11.57 -28.14 -9.55
C GLY A 312 10.54 -29.25 -9.85
N LEU A 313 10.74 -29.95 -10.97
CA LEU A 313 9.92 -31.12 -11.31
C LEU A 313 10.15 -32.30 -10.34
N ASP A 314 11.31 -32.35 -9.71
CA ASP A 314 11.69 -33.32 -8.68
C ASP A 314 11.08 -33.00 -7.30
N GLY A 315 10.47 -31.82 -7.15
CA GLY A 315 9.88 -31.36 -5.90
C GLY A 315 10.87 -30.65 -4.96
N ALA A 316 12.11 -30.42 -5.39
CA ALA A 316 13.08 -29.66 -4.62
C ALA A 316 13.04 -28.18 -4.97
N PHE A 317 13.31 -27.32 -4.00
CA PHE A 317 13.69 -25.93 -4.27
C PHE A 317 15.19 -25.89 -4.54
N SER A 318 15.58 -25.36 -5.69
CA SER A 318 16.99 -25.22 -6.07
C SER A 318 17.34 -23.76 -6.28
N ASP A 319 18.63 -23.44 -6.23
CA ASP A 319 19.14 -22.11 -6.59
C ASP A 319 19.02 -21.84 -8.11
N GLU A 320 18.76 -22.86 -8.92
CA GLU A 320 18.45 -22.68 -10.34
C GLU A 320 17.06 -22.06 -10.52
N GLY A 321 17.00 -20.94 -11.26
CA GLY A 321 15.75 -20.24 -11.53
C GLY A 321 15.28 -19.31 -10.41
N VAL A 322 16.13 -19.03 -9.40
CA VAL A 322 15.83 -18.03 -8.36
C VAL A 322 15.76 -16.63 -8.99
N GLU A 323 14.65 -15.95 -8.75
CA GLU A 323 14.49 -14.54 -9.12
C GLU A 323 14.94 -13.68 -7.94
N ASN A 324 15.91 -12.79 -8.18
CA ASN A 324 16.41 -11.86 -7.18
C ASN A 324 16.02 -10.44 -7.58
N LEU A 325 15.21 -9.80 -6.73
CA LEU A 325 14.85 -8.39 -6.88
C LEU A 325 15.55 -7.59 -5.79
N LYS A 326 16.23 -6.51 -6.19
CA LYS A 326 16.93 -5.61 -5.29
C LYS A 326 16.11 -4.35 -5.07
N TYR A 327 16.11 -3.87 -3.83
CA TYR A 327 15.39 -2.67 -3.43
C TYR A 327 16.28 -1.82 -2.55
N ASP A 328 16.43 -0.55 -2.90
CA ASP A 328 16.97 0.46 -1.99
C ASP A 328 15.85 0.86 -1.04
N VAL A 329 16.05 0.66 0.26
CA VAL A 329 15.04 0.88 1.29
C VAL A 329 15.63 1.70 2.42
N VAL A 330 14.79 2.38 3.20
CA VAL A 330 15.26 3.13 4.37
C VAL A 330 15.80 2.17 5.43
N ARG A 331 17.04 2.37 5.88
CA ARG A 331 17.71 1.59 6.93
C ARG A 331 16.91 1.66 8.24
N GLY A 332 16.87 0.54 8.98
CA GLY A 332 16.22 0.45 10.29
C GLY A 332 14.69 0.29 10.25
N LYS A 333 14.05 0.51 9.10
CA LYS A 333 12.61 0.25 8.89
C LYS A 333 12.35 -1.26 8.75
N LYS A 334 11.19 -1.73 9.21
CA LYS A 334 10.71 -3.07 8.89
C LYS A 334 10.29 -3.15 7.42
N VAL A 335 10.87 -4.12 6.71
CA VAL A 335 10.58 -4.39 5.29
C VAL A 335 9.88 -5.72 5.13
N PHE A 336 9.12 -5.86 4.05
CA PHE A 336 8.25 -7.01 3.81
C PHE A 336 8.48 -7.57 2.41
N ALA A 337 8.40 -8.89 2.26
CA ALA A 337 8.32 -9.57 0.99
C ALA A 337 6.86 -9.94 0.72
N THR A 338 6.26 -9.34 -0.31
CA THR A 338 4.89 -9.64 -0.72
C THR A 338 4.87 -10.58 -1.92
N ALA A 339 4.14 -11.68 -1.77
CA ALA A 339 4.03 -12.69 -2.82
C ALA A 339 3.30 -12.12 -4.02
N LYS A 340 3.91 -12.25 -5.20
CA LYS A 340 3.24 -11.99 -6.48
C LYS A 340 2.63 -13.29 -7.02
N ALA A 341 1.54 -13.16 -7.77
CA ALA A 341 0.98 -14.27 -8.51
C ALA A 341 1.95 -14.66 -9.64
N VAL A 342 2.34 -15.93 -9.69
CA VAL A 342 3.22 -16.48 -10.73
C VAL A 342 2.48 -17.64 -11.40
N THR A 343 2.35 -17.57 -12.72
CA THR A 343 1.64 -18.60 -13.50
C THR A 343 2.26 -19.97 -13.28
N GLY A 344 1.44 -20.95 -12.89
CA GLY A 344 1.87 -22.32 -12.68
C GLY A 344 2.56 -22.58 -11.34
N PHE A 345 2.59 -21.59 -10.43
CA PHE A 345 3.14 -21.74 -9.09
C PHE A 345 2.21 -21.18 -8.01
N THR A 346 2.37 -21.67 -6.78
CA THR A 346 1.64 -21.21 -5.60
C THR A 346 2.63 -20.84 -4.49
N PHE A 347 2.52 -19.64 -3.95
CA PHE A 347 3.33 -19.22 -2.81
C PHE A 347 3.04 -20.09 -1.58
N ASP A 348 4.08 -20.69 -1.03
CA ASP A 348 4.04 -21.46 0.21
C ASP A 348 4.68 -20.64 1.33
N LYS A 349 3.82 -20.07 2.18
CA LYS A 349 4.24 -19.25 3.33
C LYS A 349 4.88 -20.08 4.45
N ASP A 350 4.67 -21.40 4.45
CA ASP A 350 5.08 -22.30 5.53
C ASP A 350 6.30 -23.14 5.12
N ALA A 351 6.83 -22.95 3.89
CA ALA A 351 8.03 -23.61 3.42
C ALA A 351 9.25 -23.29 4.32
N GLU A 352 10.09 -24.30 4.56
CA GLU A 352 11.30 -24.16 5.35
C GLU A 352 12.26 -23.13 4.73
N GLY A 353 12.75 -22.19 5.54
CA GLY A 353 13.65 -21.13 5.09
C GLY A 353 12.95 -19.85 4.61
N THR A 354 11.61 -19.82 4.60
CA THR A 354 10.83 -18.61 4.28
C THR A 354 11.15 -17.46 5.25
N VAL A 355 11.44 -16.28 4.71
CA VAL A 355 11.69 -15.04 5.47
C VAL A 355 10.91 -13.90 4.81
N LEU A 356 9.79 -13.51 5.42
CA LEU A 356 8.87 -12.53 4.83
C LEU A 356 9.03 -11.10 5.35
N SER A 357 9.80 -10.91 6.42
CA SER A 357 10.11 -9.57 6.91
C SER A 357 11.44 -9.56 7.65
N ALA A 358 12.08 -8.40 7.66
CA ALA A 358 13.30 -8.14 8.41
C ALA A 358 13.40 -6.64 8.72
N VAL A 359 14.31 -6.27 9.60
CA VAL A 359 14.78 -4.88 9.70
C VAL A 359 15.72 -4.64 8.54
N ALA A 360 15.51 -3.57 7.78
CA ALA A 360 16.39 -3.18 6.69
C ALA A 360 17.79 -2.84 7.20
N ASP A 361 18.77 -3.59 6.73
CA ASP A 361 20.19 -3.37 6.99
C ASP A 361 21.02 -4.01 5.87
N GLU A 362 22.33 -3.78 5.88
CA GLU A 362 23.24 -4.31 4.87
C GLU A 362 23.17 -5.84 4.76
N GLY A 363 22.96 -6.35 3.54
CA GLY A 363 22.98 -7.79 3.25
C GLY A 363 21.71 -8.55 3.65
N VAL A 364 20.63 -7.85 3.99
CA VAL A 364 19.32 -8.49 4.23
C VAL A 364 18.79 -9.17 2.97
N ILE A 365 18.41 -10.44 3.12
CA ILE A 365 17.78 -11.26 2.08
C ILE A 365 16.46 -11.81 2.62
N LEU A 366 15.35 -11.37 2.03
CA LEU A 366 14.03 -11.97 2.24
C LEU A 366 13.85 -13.13 1.26
N LYS A 367 13.19 -14.20 1.69
CA LYS A 367 13.10 -15.45 0.93
C LYS A 367 11.65 -15.89 0.81
N MET A 368 11.21 -16.12 -0.41
CA MET A 368 9.88 -16.60 -0.76
C MET A 368 9.98 -17.92 -1.52
N TYR A 369 9.09 -18.86 -1.22
CA TYR A 369 9.10 -20.18 -1.84
C TYR A 369 7.77 -20.45 -2.55
N TYR A 370 7.87 -20.97 -3.77
CA TYR A 370 6.74 -21.18 -4.67
C TYR A 370 6.68 -22.63 -5.11
N THR A 371 5.66 -23.36 -4.64
CA THR A 371 5.38 -24.73 -5.05
C THR A 371 4.89 -24.76 -6.50
N ARG A 372 5.25 -25.80 -7.24
CA ARG A 372 4.87 -25.95 -8.64
C ARG A 372 3.52 -26.62 -8.71
N ASN A 373 2.57 -25.95 -9.36
CA ASN A 373 1.20 -26.44 -9.45
C ASN A 373 1.11 -27.74 -10.26
N THR A 374 0.17 -28.59 -9.88
CA THR A 374 -0.18 -29.82 -10.58
C THR A 374 -1.52 -29.67 -11.29
N TYR A 375 -1.60 -30.17 -12.51
CA TYR A 375 -2.77 -30.10 -13.38
C TYR A 375 -3.13 -31.49 -13.93
N LYS A 376 -4.39 -31.68 -14.31
CA LYS A 376 -4.90 -32.94 -14.86
C LYS A 376 -4.78 -32.97 -16.39
N LEU A 377 -4.17 -34.03 -16.91
CA LEU A 377 -4.10 -34.35 -18.32
C LEU A 377 -5.02 -35.53 -18.64
N GLY A 378 -6.01 -35.31 -19.49
CA GLY A 378 -6.98 -36.30 -19.94
C GLY A 378 -6.70 -36.83 -21.34
N TRP A 379 -6.82 -38.14 -21.53
CA TRP A 379 -6.79 -38.78 -22.85
C TRP A 379 -8.08 -39.58 -23.07
N HIS A 380 -9.01 -39.02 -23.85
CA HIS A 380 -10.25 -39.69 -24.24
C HIS A 380 -10.00 -40.57 -25.47
N THR A 381 -9.86 -41.85 -25.20
CA THR A 381 -9.65 -42.89 -26.21
C THR A 381 -11.00 -43.46 -26.68
N TYR A 382 -10.98 -44.53 -27.48
CA TYR A 382 -12.22 -45.21 -27.85
C TYR A 382 -12.84 -46.02 -26.70
N GLU A 383 -12.01 -46.57 -25.81
CA GLU A 383 -12.44 -47.50 -24.77
C GLU A 383 -12.66 -46.78 -23.44
N ASP A 384 -11.75 -45.86 -23.08
CA ASP A 384 -11.72 -45.18 -21.78
C ASP A 384 -11.26 -43.72 -21.87
N ILE A 385 -11.44 -42.99 -20.76
CA ILE A 385 -10.78 -41.71 -20.48
C ILE A 385 -9.73 -41.94 -19.41
N LEU A 386 -8.46 -41.67 -19.74
CA LEU A 386 -7.33 -41.76 -18.82
C LEU A 386 -7.02 -40.37 -18.26
N PHE A 387 -6.82 -40.25 -16.95
CA PHE A 387 -6.35 -39.03 -16.31
C PHE A 387 -5.01 -39.26 -15.64
N GLU A 388 -4.10 -38.32 -15.84
CA GLU A 388 -2.78 -38.29 -15.21
C GLU A 388 -2.54 -36.90 -14.61
N GLU A 389 -1.74 -36.83 -13.56
CA GLU A 389 -1.32 -35.58 -12.93
C GLU A 389 0.07 -35.18 -13.43
N TYR A 390 0.18 -33.95 -13.92
CA TYR A 390 1.44 -33.38 -14.41
C TYR A 390 1.71 -32.06 -13.70
N LYS A 391 2.96 -31.86 -13.27
CA LYS A 391 3.40 -30.54 -12.79
C LYS A 391 3.48 -29.55 -13.95
N PHE A 392 3.27 -28.27 -13.68
CA PHE A 392 3.45 -27.19 -14.66
C PHE A 392 4.82 -27.26 -15.36
N GLY A 393 4.84 -27.23 -16.69
CA GLY A 393 6.07 -27.32 -17.48
C GLY A 393 6.65 -28.73 -17.62
N GLN A 394 6.03 -29.75 -17.02
CA GLN A 394 6.44 -31.15 -17.22
C GLN A 394 6.21 -31.57 -18.67
N PRO A 395 7.19 -32.21 -19.35
CA PRO A 395 7.02 -32.68 -20.73
C PRO A 395 5.87 -33.67 -20.87
N ILE A 396 5.04 -33.50 -21.90
CA ILE A 396 3.91 -34.39 -22.20
C ILE A 396 4.32 -35.38 -23.29
N THR A 397 4.01 -36.66 -23.07
CA THR A 397 4.11 -37.69 -24.11
C THR A 397 2.74 -38.29 -24.39
N ALA A 398 2.24 -38.07 -25.59
CA ALA A 398 0.95 -38.62 -25.98
C ALA A 398 0.95 -40.17 -26.03
N PRO A 399 -0.08 -40.84 -25.50
CA PRO A 399 -0.13 -42.29 -25.48
C PRO A 399 -0.37 -42.87 -26.87
N LYS A 400 0.15 -44.09 -27.09
CA LYS A 400 -0.14 -44.85 -28.31
C LYS A 400 -1.49 -45.53 -28.19
N VAL A 401 -2.48 -45.09 -28.97
CA VAL A 401 -3.85 -45.64 -28.94
C VAL A 401 -4.14 -46.57 -30.13
N LYS A 402 -5.07 -47.52 -29.94
CA LYS A 402 -5.53 -48.44 -31.00
C LYS A 402 -7.04 -48.64 -30.93
N ARG A 403 -7.67 -48.81 -32.10
CA ARG A 403 -9.09 -49.15 -32.25
C ARG A 403 -9.28 -50.15 -33.39
N LYS A 404 -9.97 -51.26 -33.13
CA LYS A 404 -10.19 -52.33 -34.13
C LYS A 404 -10.95 -51.78 -35.35
N GLY A 405 -10.39 -51.98 -36.55
CA GLY A 405 -10.99 -51.50 -37.82
C GLY A 405 -10.71 -50.04 -38.17
N TYR A 406 -9.98 -49.30 -37.33
CA TYR A 406 -9.65 -47.88 -37.55
C TYR A 406 -8.14 -47.62 -37.42
N ASN A 407 -7.64 -46.63 -38.17
CA ASN A 407 -6.33 -46.01 -37.98
C ASN A 407 -6.50 -44.79 -37.07
N PHE A 408 -5.62 -44.63 -36.09
CA PHE A 408 -5.49 -43.37 -35.37
C PHE A 408 -5.00 -42.30 -36.33
N MET A 409 -5.65 -41.15 -36.36
CA MET A 409 -5.30 -40.05 -37.25
C MET A 409 -4.46 -39.02 -36.48
N SER A 410 -5.06 -38.46 -35.44
CA SER A 410 -4.48 -37.45 -34.56
C SER A 410 -5.33 -37.36 -33.31
N TRP A 411 -4.87 -36.57 -32.36
CA TRP A 411 -5.75 -35.96 -31.37
C TRP A 411 -6.57 -34.85 -32.04
N ASP A 412 -7.68 -34.46 -31.41
CA ASP A 412 -8.56 -33.38 -31.83
C ASP A 412 -7.86 -32.02 -31.84
N GLU A 413 -6.91 -31.81 -30.93
CA GLU A 413 -6.05 -30.64 -30.88
C GLU A 413 -4.56 -31.00 -30.90
N GLN A 414 -3.70 -30.01 -31.15
CA GLN A 414 -2.27 -30.18 -31.04
C GLN A 414 -1.89 -30.34 -29.56
N VAL A 415 -1.27 -31.47 -29.23
CA VAL A 415 -0.74 -31.72 -27.89
C VAL A 415 0.45 -30.78 -27.63
N PRO A 416 0.42 -29.97 -26.56
CA PRO A 416 1.54 -29.11 -26.20
C PRO A 416 2.74 -29.95 -25.76
N GLU A 417 3.95 -29.40 -25.93
CA GLU A 417 5.19 -30.10 -25.55
C GLU A 417 5.30 -30.28 -24.02
N THR A 418 4.75 -29.35 -23.25
CA THR A 418 4.77 -29.35 -21.78
C THR A 418 3.40 -29.02 -21.20
N MET A 419 3.15 -29.45 -19.96
CA MET A 419 1.90 -29.20 -19.26
C MET A 419 1.67 -27.69 -19.04
N PRO A 420 0.56 -27.12 -19.56
CA PRO A 420 0.22 -25.73 -19.34
C PRO A 420 -0.31 -25.51 -17.92
N ALA A 421 -0.56 -24.25 -17.56
CA ALA A 421 -1.15 -23.87 -16.28
C ALA A 421 -2.68 -24.10 -16.23
N ALA A 422 -3.16 -25.21 -16.78
CA ALA A 422 -4.58 -25.56 -16.84
C ALA A 422 -4.76 -27.07 -17.03
N ASP A 423 -5.89 -27.60 -16.55
CA ASP A 423 -6.33 -28.95 -16.90
C ASP A 423 -6.65 -29.01 -18.40
N ILE A 424 -6.20 -30.06 -19.08
CA ILE A 424 -6.38 -30.25 -20.52
C ILE A 424 -6.85 -31.67 -20.81
N THR A 425 -7.61 -31.87 -21.89
CA THR A 425 -8.09 -33.20 -22.31
C THR A 425 -8.11 -33.29 -23.83
N PHE A 426 -7.63 -34.41 -24.37
CA PHE A 426 -7.60 -34.68 -25.82
C PHE A 426 -8.47 -35.85 -26.20
N VAL A 427 -9.15 -35.77 -27.35
CA VAL A 427 -10.00 -36.83 -27.90
C VAL A 427 -9.36 -37.45 -29.14
N ALA A 428 -9.24 -38.78 -29.16
CA ALA A 428 -8.64 -39.50 -30.28
C ALA A 428 -9.54 -39.46 -31.53
N LEU A 429 -9.01 -38.98 -32.66
CA LEU A 429 -9.68 -38.99 -33.96
C LEU A 429 -9.30 -40.23 -34.78
N TRP A 430 -10.30 -40.84 -35.42
CA TRP A 430 -10.18 -42.16 -36.05
C TRP A 430 -10.63 -42.16 -37.52
N GLY A 431 -9.81 -42.74 -38.40
CA GLY A 431 -10.16 -43.01 -39.81
C GLY A 431 -10.40 -44.51 -40.05
N LYS A 432 -11.45 -44.89 -40.79
CA LYS A 432 -11.68 -46.31 -41.11
C LYS A 432 -10.51 -46.90 -41.91
N LYS A 433 -10.05 -48.11 -41.55
CA LYS A 433 -9.06 -48.83 -42.36
C LYS A 433 -9.66 -49.16 -43.72
N LYS A 434 -9.03 -48.71 -44.80
CA LYS A 434 -9.40 -49.19 -46.15
C LYS A 434 -9.07 -50.68 -46.21
N MET A 435 -10.08 -51.52 -46.38
CA MET A 435 -9.84 -52.94 -46.67
C MET A 435 -9.18 -53.04 -48.04
N ASN A 436 -8.10 -53.81 -48.13
CA ASN A 436 -7.47 -54.07 -49.41
C ASN A 436 -8.49 -54.78 -50.32
N PRO A 437 -8.87 -54.20 -51.48
CA PRO A 437 -9.85 -54.83 -52.37
C PRO A 437 -9.43 -56.23 -52.80
N LEU A 438 -8.11 -56.53 -52.89
CA LEU A 438 -7.61 -57.89 -53.14
C LEU A 438 -7.95 -58.86 -52.01
N VAL A 439 -7.94 -58.43 -50.75
CA VAL A 439 -8.32 -59.27 -49.61
C VAL A 439 -9.82 -59.53 -49.62
N VAL A 440 -10.64 -58.52 -49.97
CA VAL A 440 -12.09 -58.69 -50.14
C VAL A 440 -12.38 -59.68 -51.27
N VAL A 441 -11.67 -59.57 -52.40
CA VAL A 441 -11.81 -60.48 -53.54
C VAL A 441 -11.33 -61.90 -53.19
N ILE A 442 -10.21 -62.07 -52.47
CA ILE A 442 -9.73 -63.38 -52.03
C ILE A 442 -10.71 -64.04 -51.05
N VAL A 443 -11.26 -63.28 -50.09
CA VAL A 443 -12.27 -63.78 -49.15
C VAL A 443 -13.55 -64.18 -49.90
N LEU A 444 -14.01 -63.36 -50.86
CA LEU A 444 -15.16 -63.70 -51.71
C LEU A 444 -14.89 -64.94 -52.58
N LEU A 445 -13.69 -65.08 -53.14
CA LEU A 445 -13.28 -66.26 -53.93
C LEU A 445 -13.22 -67.52 -53.06
N LEU A 446 -12.72 -67.44 -51.83
CA LEU A 446 -12.70 -68.55 -50.88
C LEU A 446 -14.12 -68.98 -50.49
N ILE A 447 -15.02 -68.03 -50.19
CA ILE A 447 -16.43 -68.32 -49.89
C ILE A 447 -17.13 -68.95 -51.11
N ALA A 448 -16.86 -68.45 -52.32
CA ALA A 448 -17.40 -69.02 -53.55
C ALA A 448 -16.88 -70.45 -53.79
N SER A 449 -15.60 -70.71 -53.54
CA SER A 449 -15.02 -72.04 -53.69
C SER A 449 -15.61 -73.07 -52.70
N ALA A 450 -15.87 -72.67 -51.45
CA ALA A 450 -16.52 -73.49 -50.43
C ALA A 450 -18.00 -73.79 -50.80
N SER A 451 -18.67 -72.83 -51.43
CA SER A 451 -20.06 -72.98 -51.89
C SER A 451 -20.17 -73.93 -53.10
N ILE A 452 -19.20 -73.87 -54.02
CA ILE A 452 -19.12 -74.77 -55.19
C ILE A 452 -18.83 -76.21 -54.76
N SER A 453 -17.93 -76.41 -53.79
CA SER A 453 -17.61 -77.74 -53.26
C SER A 453 -18.77 -78.36 -52.47
N MET A 454 -19.55 -77.55 -51.73
CA MET A 454 -20.82 -78.02 -51.13
C MET A 454 -21.89 -78.39 -52.18
N TRP A 455 -22.00 -77.63 -53.28
CA TRP A 455 -22.95 -77.93 -54.36
C TRP A 455 -22.56 -79.19 -55.14
N ALA A 456 -21.26 -79.39 -55.40
CA ALA A 456 -20.75 -80.61 -56.03
C ALA A 456 -21.00 -81.85 -55.15
N TYR A 457 -20.76 -81.75 -53.84
CA TYR A 457 -21.06 -82.82 -52.88
C TYR A 457 -22.57 -83.16 -52.81
N SER A 458 -23.45 -82.15 -52.92
CA SER A 458 -24.90 -82.32 -52.97
C SER A 458 -25.38 -83.06 -54.24
N LYS A 459 -24.79 -82.74 -55.40
CA LYS A 459 -25.15 -83.38 -56.68
C LYS A 459 -24.73 -84.84 -56.75
N ASP A 460 -23.57 -85.20 -56.20
CA ASP A 460 -23.10 -86.59 -56.19
C ASP A 460 -23.97 -87.49 -55.28
N LYS A 461 -24.50 -86.96 -54.18
CA LYS A 461 -25.48 -87.69 -53.35
C LYS A 461 -26.80 -87.97 -54.08
N LYS A 462 -27.27 -87.07 -54.94
CA LYS A 462 -28.52 -87.26 -55.71
C LYS A 462 -28.41 -88.21 -56.90
N LYS A 463 -27.19 -88.54 -57.36
CA LYS A 463 -26.97 -89.54 -58.43
C LYS A 463 -26.79 -90.97 -57.89
N ARG A 464 -26.68 -91.16 -56.58
CA ARG A 464 -26.48 -92.47 -55.93
C ARG A 464 -27.71 -92.96 -55.14
N SER A 465 -28.88 -92.33 -55.31
CA SER A 465 -30.16 -92.75 -54.72
C SER A 465 -31.08 -93.35 -55.76
#